data_AF-A0AAN4EXM1-F1
#
_entry.id   AF-A0AAN4EXM1-F1
#
_cell.length_a   1.000
_cell.length_b   1.000
_cell.length_c   1.000
_cell.angle_alpha   90.00
_cell.angle_beta   90.00
_cell.angle_gamma   90.00
#
_symmetry.space_group_name_H-M   'P 1'
#
loop_
_entity.id
_entity.type
_entity.pdbx_description
1 polymer ?
#
loop_
_entity_poly.entity_id
_entity_poly.type
_entity_poly.pdbx_seq_one_letter_code
_entity_poly.pdbx_strand_id
1 'polypeptide(L)'
;MWQAWQAAESASEQKLEETRRELRSADATIHNLELKITDMAVQLANAESKCRELAAAENNLIDSECHVAELEESLRDKQALLEALDNALCELLPGTQYMVPPDGGSVTPLEQVRRMVADYRERIAELEAREIKPAKGEVLVVVSGFTGCGKSAIAGEIEIAMKAIGVPVQWTNGDAEKRMTGADWLTAIEMYKPTVRIVEVNVPRSSGIGVKGE
;
A
#
# COMPACT_ATOMS: atom_id res chain seq x y z
N MET A 1 -116.54 27.92 -20.61
CA MET A 1 -115.51 28.80 -20.00
C MET A 1 -114.79 28.12 -18.83
N TRP A 2 -115.48 27.57 -17.84
CA TRP A 2 -114.85 26.90 -16.69
C TRP A 2 -113.97 25.68 -17.05
N GLN A 3 -114.43 24.79 -17.94
CA GLN A 3 -113.65 23.62 -18.38
C GLN A 3 -112.33 23.98 -19.10
N ALA A 4 -112.30 25.10 -19.84
CA ALA A 4 -111.10 25.56 -20.52
C ALA A 4 -110.07 26.14 -19.54
N TRP A 5 -110.53 26.82 -18.48
CA TRP A 5 -109.68 27.31 -17.41
C TRP A 5 -109.08 26.15 -16.60
N GLN A 6 -109.90 25.16 -16.25
CA GLN A 6 -109.46 23.96 -15.53
C GLN A 6 -108.43 23.13 -16.33
N ALA A 7 -108.58 23.05 -17.66
CA ALA A 7 -107.60 22.42 -18.53
C ALA A 7 -106.28 23.21 -18.61
N ALA A 8 -106.34 24.55 -18.66
CA ALA A 8 -105.16 25.40 -18.68
C ALA A 8 -104.39 25.38 -17.35
N GLU A 9 -105.11 25.37 -16.22
CA GLU A 9 -104.53 25.21 -14.88
C GLU A 9 -103.84 23.85 -14.75
N SER A 10 -104.52 22.76 -15.12
CA SER A 10 -103.95 21.41 -15.13
C SER A 10 -102.69 21.30 -16.02
N ALA A 11 -102.71 21.93 -17.20
CA ALA A 11 -101.55 21.96 -18.09
C ALA A 11 -100.37 22.77 -17.50
N SER A 12 -100.66 23.86 -16.78
CA SER A 12 -99.64 24.65 -16.10
C SER A 12 -99.00 23.90 -14.93
N GLU A 13 -99.80 23.16 -14.15
CA GLU A 13 -99.32 22.31 -13.06
C GLU A 13 -98.49 21.14 -13.57
N GLN A 14 -98.91 20.50 -14.67
CA GLN A 14 -98.13 19.44 -15.33
C GLN A 14 -96.77 19.95 -15.79
N LYS A 15 -96.74 21.13 -16.42
CA LYS A 15 -95.49 21.76 -16.87
C LYS A 15 -94.57 22.12 -15.70
N LEU A 16 -95.12 22.62 -14.61
CA LEU A 16 -94.37 22.92 -13.40
C LEU A 16 -93.77 21.65 -12.76
N GLU A 17 -94.52 20.54 -12.74
CA GLU A 17 -94.03 19.27 -12.22
C GLU A 17 -92.98 18.63 -13.15
N GLU A 18 -93.10 18.79 -14.47
CA GLU A 18 -92.09 18.37 -15.44
C GLU A 18 -90.77 19.13 -15.24
N THR A 19 -90.80 20.46 -15.15
CA THR A 19 -89.61 21.27 -14.85
C THR A 19 -88.99 20.90 -13.48
N ARG A 20 -89.81 20.58 -12.47
CA ARG A 20 -89.30 20.10 -11.16
C ARG A 20 -88.63 18.73 -11.27
N ARG A 21 -89.09 17.83 -12.15
CA ARG A 21 -88.40 16.54 -12.41
C ARG A 21 -87.09 16.76 -13.13
N GLU A 22 -87.06 17.63 -14.15
CA GLU A 22 -85.85 18.00 -14.87
C GLU A 22 -84.79 18.60 -13.94
N LEU A 23 -85.19 19.53 -13.05
CA LEU A 23 -84.29 20.13 -12.07
C LEU A 23 -83.69 19.08 -11.13
N ARG A 24 -84.52 18.16 -10.60
CA ARG A 24 -84.03 17.04 -9.75
C ARG A 24 -83.05 16.13 -10.49
N SER A 25 -83.28 15.88 -11.78
CA SER A 25 -82.36 15.10 -12.61
C SER A 25 -81.04 15.84 -12.87
N ALA A 26 -81.11 17.15 -13.09
CA ALA A 26 -79.92 17.99 -13.26
C ALA A 26 -79.09 18.06 -11.98
N ASP A 27 -79.72 18.26 -10.81
CA ASP A 27 -79.05 18.29 -9.50
C ASP A 27 -78.31 16.98 -9.21
N ALA A 28 -78.91 15.83 -9.52
CA ALA A 28 -78.24 14.53 -9.37
C ALA A 28 -77.02 14.41 -10.30
N THR A 29 -77.10 14.95 -11.51
CA THR A 29 -75.99 14.96 -12.47
C THR A 29 -74.87 15.88 -12.01
N ILE A 30 -75.20 17.08 -11.53
CA ILE A 30 -74.26 18.04 -10.94
C ILE A 30 -73.53 17.39 -9.77
N HIS A 31 -74.26 16.77 -8.84
CA HIS A 31 -73.66 16.10 -7.69
C HIS A 31 -72.68 14.99 -8.11
N ASN A 32 -73.01 14.18 -9.12
CA ASN A 32 -72.09 13.16 -9.64
C ASN A 32 -70.81 13.77 -10.23
N LEU A 33 -70.94 14.88 -10.97
CA LEU A 33 -69.81 15.61 -11.53
C LEU A 33 -68.94 16.23 -10.44
N GLU A 34 -69.55 16.81 -9.39
CA GLU A 34 -68.82 17.32 -8.22
C GLU A 34 -67.99 16.22 -7.57
N LEU A 35 -68.57 15.04 -7.33
CA LEU A 35 -67.83 13.89 -6.78
C LEU A 35 -66.64 13.51 -7.68
N LYS A 36 -66.84 13.43 -9.00
CA LYS A 36 -65.74 13.14 -9.94
C LYS A 36 -64.65 14.20 -9.93
N ILE A 37 -65.02 15.48 -9.86
CA ILE A 37 -64.06 16.59 -9.78
C ILE A 37 -63.25 16.47 -8.48
N THR A 38 -63.89 16.14 -7.36
CA THR A 38 -63.17 15.96 -6.08
C THR A 38 -62.21 14.78 -6.13
N ASP A 39 -62.61 13.65 -6.73
CA ASP A 39 -61.72 12.50 -6.91
C ASP A 39 -60.52 12.82 -7.81
N MET A 40 -60.77 13.48 -8.94
CA MET A 40 -59.72 13.94 -9.85
C MET A 40 -58.76 14.93 -9.17
N ALA A 41 -59.25 15.84 -8.33
CA ALA A 41 -58.41 16.78 -7.60
C ALA A 41 -57.47 16.07 -6.62
N VAL A 42 -57.95 15.02 -5.93
CA VAL A 42 -57.12 14.20 -5.04
C VAL A 42 -56.07 13.43 -5.84
N GLN A 43 -56.43 12.84 -6.98
CA GLN A 43 -55.48 12.15 -7.84
C GLN A 43 -54.38 13.09 -8.36
N LEU A 44 -54.75 14.31 -8.76
CA LEU A 44 -53.80 15.33 -9.19
C LEU A 44 -52.82 15.71 -8.08
N ALA A 45 -53.33 15.98 -6.87
CA ALA A 45 -52.49 16.31 -5.71
C ALA A 45 -51.50 15.17 -5.37
N ASN A 46 -51.95 13.92 -5.45
CA ASN A 46 -51.10 12.74 -5.25
C ASN A 46 -50.02 12.63 -6.34
N ALA A 47 -50.38 12.87 -7.60
CA ALA A 47 -49.42 12.87 -8.71
C ALA A 47 -48.38 13.99 -8.54
N GLU A 48 -48.80 15.20 -8.16
CA GLU A 48 -47.89 16.33 -7.89
C GLU A 48 -46.94 16.05 -6.73
N SER A 49 -47.41 15.39 -5.67
CA SER A 49 -46.55 14.95 -4.56
C SER A 49 -45.47 13.98 -5.05
N LYS A 50 -45.87 12.98 -5.85
CA LYS A 50 -44.95 11.99 -6.40
C LYS A 50 -43.92 12.61 -7.35
N CYS A 51 -44.33 13.58 -8.17
CA CYS A 51 -43.41 14.33 -9.03
C CYS A 51 -42.35 15.09 -8.21
N ARG A 52 -42.72 15.69 -7.07
CA ARG A 52 -41.77 16.37 -6.18
C ARG A 52 -40.78 15.40 -5.53
N GLU A 53 -41.25 14.24 -5.08
CA GLU A 53 -40.38 13.19 -4.53
C GLU A 53 -39.38 12.68 -5.56
N LEU A 54 -39.84 12.43 -6.80
CA LEU A 54 -38.97 12.01 -7.89
C LEU A 54 -37.91 13.06 -8.24
N ALA A 55 -38.29 14.34 -8.30
CA ALA A 55 -37.33 15.42 -8.55
C ALA A 55 -36.28 15.54 -7.44
N ALA A 56 -36.66 15.33 -6.17
CA ALA A 56 -35.71 15.31 -5.07
C ALA A 56 -34.75 14.10 -5.15
N ALA A 57 -35.27 12.93 -5.52
CA ALA A 57 -34.45 11.73 -5.71
C ALA A 57 -33.47 11.90 -6.88
N GLU A 58 -33.88 12.55 -7.96
CA GLU A 58 -33.03 12.85 -9.13
C GLU A 58 -31.87 13.77 -8.76
N ASN A 59 -32.10 14.84 -7.99
CA ASN A 59 -31.02 15.71 -7.53
C ASN A 59 -29.99 14.95 -6.68
N ASN A 60 -30.45 14.08 -5.77
CA ASN A 60 -29.55 13.27 -4.95
C ASN A 60 -28.73 12.27 -5.81
N LEU A 61 -29.34 11.72 -6.87
CA LEU A 61 -28.66 10.87 -7.83
C LEU A 61 -27.56 11.64 -8.55
N ILE A 62 -27.84 12.86 -9.03
CA ILE A 62 -26.85 13.73 -9.68
C ILE A 62 -25.67 14.03 -8.75
N ASP A 63 -25.95 14.36 -7.48
CA ASP A 63 -24.89 14.59 -6.48
C ASP A 63 -24.00 13.35 -6.29
N SER A 64 -24.63 12.17 -6.23
CA SER A 64 -23.91 10.91 -6.10
C SER A 64 -23.09 10.55 -7.34
N GLU A 65 -23.62 10.79 -8.54
CA GLU A 65 -22.92 10.59 -9.82
C GLU A 65 -21.70 11.50 -9.94
N CYS A 66 -21.83 12.77 -9.51
CA CYS A 66 -20.71 13.70 -9.45
C CYS A 66 -19.58 13.17 -8.56
N HIS A 67 -19.91 12.69 -7.36
CA HIS A 67 -18.90 12.14 -6.44
C HIS A 67 -18.23 10.87 -6.99
N VAL A 68 -18.99 10.00 -7.67
CA VAL A 68 -18.43 8.81 -8.32
C VAL A 68 -17.44 9.22 -9.41
N ALA A 69 -17.75 10.23 -10.22
CA ALA A 69 -16.84 10.73 -11.26
C ALA A 69 -15.50 11.23 -10.69
N GLU A 70 -15.53 11.96 -9.57
CA GLU A 70 -14.31 12.41 -8.86
C GLU A 70 -13.47 11.22 -8.35
N LEU A 71 -14.13 10.19 -7.80
CA LEU A 71 -13.45 8.99 -7.33
C LEU A 71 -12.83 8.19 -8.49
N GLU A 72 -13.53 8.09 -9.61
CA GLU A 72 -13.01 7.44 -10.83
C GLU A 72 -11.79 8.18 -11.39
N GLU A 73 -11.81 9.51 -11.40
CA GLU A 73 -10.65 10.31 -11.79
C GLU A 73 -9.46 10.07 -10.86
N SER A 74 -9.67 10.13 -9.54
CA SER A 74 -8.61 9.83 -8.58
C SER A 74 -8.07 8.40 -8.71
N LEU A 75 -8.91 7.43 -9.08
CA LEU A 75 -8.48 6.06 -9.31
C LEU A 75 -7.60 5.96 -10.57
N ARG A 76 -7.99 6.63 -11.66
CA ARG A 76 -7.18 6.70 -12.90
C ARG A 76 -5.81 7.31 -12.64
N ASP A 77 -5.74 8.40 -11.88
CA ASP A 77 -4.46 9.03 -11.51
C ASP A 77 -3.57 8.10 -10.70
N LYS A 78 -4.14 7.39 -9.71
CA LYS A 78 -3.40 6.40 -8.92
C LYS A 78 -2.90 5.23 -9.77
N GLN A 79 -3.68 4.77 -10.74
CA GLN A 79 -3.26 3.72 -11.69
C GLN A 79 -2.08 4.19 -12.55
N ALA A 80 -2.16 5.41 -13.10
CA ALA A 80 -1.06 5.99 -13.87
C ALA A 80 0.24 6.13 -13.05
N LEU A 81 0.12 6.52 -11.77
CA LEU A 81 1.27 6.57 -10.86
C LEU A 81 1.88 5.20 -10.59
N LEU A 82 1.05 4.15 -10.44
CA LEU A 82 1.53 2.78 -10.24
C LEU A 82 2.29 2.28 -11.47
N GLU A 83 1.76 2.51 -12.68
CA GLU A 83 2.44 2.15 -13.93
C GLU A 83 3.75 2.92 -14.11
N ALA A 84 3.76 4.23 -13.80
CA ALA A 84 4.97 5.03 -13.83
C ALA A 84 6.04 4.51 -12.85
N LEU A 85 5.62 4.09 -11.65
CA LEU A 85 6.52 3.50 -10.66
C LEU A 85 7.09 2.16 -11.13
N ASP A 86 6.26 1.28 -11.70
CA ASP A 86 6.72 -0.01 -12.24
C ASP A 86 7.74 0.19 -13.38
N ASN A 87 7.51 1.18 -14.26
CA ASN A 87 8.45 1.54 -15.32
C ASN A 87 9.77 2.09 -14.74
N ALA A 88 9.70 3.00 -13.77
CA ALA A 88 10.90 3.55 -13.11
C ALA A 88 11.71 2.46 -12.40
N LEU A 89 11.04 1.49 -11.77
CA LEU A 89 11.71 0.33 -11.17
C LEU A 89 12.41 -0.51 -12.24
N CYS A 90 11.78 -0.77 -13.38
CA CYS A 90 12.42 -1.49 -14.49
C CYS A 90 13.71 -0.81 -14.98
N GLU A 91 13.75 0.53 -15.02
CA GLU A 91 14.94 1.29 -15.44
C GLU A 91 16.08 1.25 -14.42
N LEU A 92 15.76 1.25 -13.12
CA LEU A 92 16.77 1.22 -12.06
C LEU A 92 17.38 -0.17 -11.84
N LEU A 93 16.67 -1.22 -12.21
CA LEU A 93 17.08 -2.59 -11.92
C LEU A 93 18.22 -3.05 -12.85
N PRO A 94 19.27 -3.69 -12.31
CA PRO A 94 20.49 -4.04 -13.05
C PRO A 94 20.34 -5.23 -14.04
N GLY A 95 19.11 -5.61 -14.42
CA GLY A 95 18.81 -6.64 -15.41
C GLY A 95 17.73 -7.65 -14.99
N THR A 96 17.38 -8.58 -15.89
CA THR A 96 16.27 -9.56 -15.75
C THR A 96 16.66 -10.83 -14.98
N GLN A 97 17.82 -10.85 -14.32
CA GLN A 97 18.38 -12.05 -13.69
C GLN A 97 17.45 -12.67 -12.62
N TYR A 98 16.54 -11.87 -12.09
CA TYR A 98 15.51 -12.26 -11.11
C TYR A 98 14.08 -12.30 -11.69
N MET A 99 13.89 -11.94 -12.97
CA MET A 99 12.57 -11.87 -13.61
C MET A 99 12.05 -13.22 -14.11
N VAL A 100 12.94 -14.21 -14.29
CA VAL A 100 12.57 -15.55 -14.73
C VAL A 100 12.72 -16.48 -13.53
N PRO A 101 11.64 -16.82 -12.81
CA PRO A 101 11.69 -17.83 -11.78
C PRO A 101 11.92 -19.22 -12.40
N PRO A 102 12.25 -20.23 -11.58
CA PRO A 102 12.50 -21.60 -12.03
C PRO A 102 11.32 -22.24 -12.78
N ASP A 103 10.10 -21.73 -12.58
CA ASP A 103 8.86 -22.17 -13.23
C ASP A 103 8.62 -21.52 -14.61
N GLY A 104 9.48 -20.58 -15.03
CA GLY A 104 9.35 -19.88 -16.31
C GLY A 104 8.28 -18.78 -16.33
N GLY A 105 7.76 -18.36 -15.18
CA GLY A 105 6.82 -17.24 -15.08
C GLY A 105 7.47 -15.87 -15.31
N SER A 106 6.66 -14.81 -15.36
CA SER A 106 7.14 -13.43 -15.24
C SER A 106 6.88 -12.90 -13.83
N VAL A 107 7.79 -12.07 -13.35
CA VAL A 107 7.71 -11.46 -12.02
C VAL A 107 7.50 -9.96 -12.17
N THR A 108 6.71 -9.34 -11.29
CA THR A 108 6.56 -7.89 -11.27
C THR A 108 7.86 -7.20 -10.81
N PRO A 109 8.12 -5.94 -11.21
CA PRO A 109 9.34 -5.23 -10.81
C PRO A 109 9.50 -5.15 -9.28
N LEU A 110 8.40 -4.95 -8.55
CA LEU A 110 8.41 -4.92 -7.09
C LEU A 110 8.83 -6.26 -6.46
N GLU A 111 8.33 -7.38 -6.98
CA GLU A 111 8.71 -8.70 -6.47
C GLU A 111 10.16 -9.05 -6.83
N GLN A 112 10.66 -8.58 -7.98
CA GLN A 112 12.08 -8.65 -8.31
C GLN A 112 12.94 -7.92 -7.26
N VAL A 113 12.58 -6.69 -6.88
CA VAL A 113 13.30 -5.94 -5.83
C VAL A 113 13.30 -6.72 -4.51
N ARG A 114 12.17 -7.31 -4.12
CA ARG A 114 12.06 -8.09 -2.87
C ARG A 114 13.04 -9.26 -2.86
N ARG A 115 13.13 -10.02 -3.95
CA ARG A 115 14.06 -11.16 -4.09
C ARG A 115 15.51 -10.71 -4.05
N MET A 116 15.85 -9.66 -4.79
CA MET A 116 17.19 -9.09 -4.80
C MET A 116 17.63 -8.60 -3.42
N VAL A 117 16.73 -7.95 -2.68
CA VAL A 117 17.01 -7.51 -1.30
C VAL A 117 17.22 -8.70 -0.37
N ALA A 118 16.48 -9.80 -0.54
CA ALA A 118 16.68 -11.01 0.25
C ALA A 118 18.06 -11.63 0.02
N ASP A 119 18.47 -11.79 -1.25
CA ASP A 119 19.79 -12.33 -1.61
C ASP A 119 20.92 -11.44 -1.07
N TYR A 120 20.83 -10.12 -1.26
CA TYR A 120 21.83 -9.21 -0.72
C TYR A 120 21.88 -9.21 0.81
N ARG A 121 20.76 -9.36 1.50
CA ARG A 121 20.76 -9.51 2.97
C ARG A 121 21.47 -10.78 3.41
N GLU A 122 21.26 -11.90 2.73
CA GLU A 122 21.97 -13.15 3.00
C GLU A 122 23.47 -12.99 2.73
N ARG A 123 23.84 -12.37 1.61
CA ARG A 123 25.24 -12.10 1.26
C ARG A 123 25.93 -11.19 2.27
N ILE A 124 25.24 -10.16 2.76
CA ILE A 124 25.73 -9.28 3.82
C ILE A 124 25.93 -10.07 5.11
N ALA A 125 24.96 -10.89 5.52
CA ALA A 125 25.10 -11.72 6.72
C ALA A 125 26.26 -12.72 6.61
N GLU A 126 26.46 -13.32 5.43
CA GLU A 126 27.61 -14.20 5.15
C GLU A 126 28.93 -13.43 5.28
N LEU A 127 29.02 -12.22 4.73
CA LEU A 127 30.22 -11.37 4.81
C LEU A 127 30.47 -10.89 6.24
N GLU A 128 29.44 -10.48 6.97
CA GLU A 128 29.52 -10.08 8.37
C GLU A 128 29.91 -11.24 9.28
N ALA A 129 29.46 -12.47 9.00
CA ALA A 129 29.88 -13.66 9.74
C ALA A 129 31.35 -14.05 9.49
N ARG A 130 31.89 -13.70 8.32
CA ARG A 130 33.32 -13.86 8.01
C ARG A 130 34.17 -12.74 8.61
N GLU A 131 33.58 -11.60 8.93
CA GLU A 131 34.26 -10.50 9.60
C GLU A 131 34.55 -10.88 11.06
N ILE A 132 35.84 -11.07 11.38
CA ILE A 132 36.27 -11.36 12.75
C ILE A 132 36.24 -10.05 13.54
N LYS A 133 35.44 -9.99 14.60
CA LYS A 133 35.36 -8.85 15.52
C LYS A 133 36.00 -9.19 16.86
N PRO A 134 36.71 -8.25 17.50
CA PRO A 134 37.25 -8.47 18.85
C PRO A 134 36.11 -8.64 19.87
N ALA A 135 36.28 -9.57 20.81
CA ALA A 135 35.43 -9.68 21.98
C ALA A 135 35.67 -8.52 22.97
N LYS A 136 34.78 -8.38 23.96
CA LYS A 136 34.90 -7.33 24.98
C LYS A 136 36.20 -7.50 25.78
N GLY A 137 37.11 -6.54 25.65
CA GLY A 137 38.42 -6.56 26.31
C GLY A 137 39.50 -7.30 25.53
N GLU A 138 39.19 -7.81 24.33
CA GLU A 138 40.14 -8.38 23.40
C GLU A 138 40.66 -7.31 22.42
N VAL A 139 41.95 -7.40 22.07
CA VAL A 139 42.54 -6.61 20.98
C VAL A 139 42.81 -7.55 19.82
N LEU A 140 42.04 -7.41 18.74
CA LEU A 140 42.22 -8.19 17.53
C LEU A 140 43.27 -7.53 16.63
N VAL A 141 44.35 -8.26 16.32
CA VAL A 141 45.38 -7.82 15.38
C VAL A 141 45.22 -8.60 14.07
N VAL A 142 44.86 -7.90 12.99
CA VAL A 142 44.74 -8.49 11.65
C VAL A 142 46.00 -8.19 10.85
N VAL A 143 46.82 -9.22 10.60
CA VAL A 143 48.03 -9.10 9.76
C VAL A 143 47.68 -9.47 8.31
N SER A 144 47.72 -8.49 7.40
CA SER A 144 47.34 -8.66 6.00
C SER A 144 48.43 -8.18 5.03
N GLY A 145 48.39 -8.67 3.79
CA GLY A 145 49.38 -8.36 2.74
C GLY A 145 49.53 -9.49 1.71
N PHE A 146 50.26 -9.21 0.63
CA PHE A 146 50.46 -10.17 -0.47
C PHE A 146 51.24 -11.42 -0.03
N THR A 147 51.07 -12.53 -0.75
CA THR A 147 51.86 -13.75 -0.52
C THR A 147 53.36 -13.45 -0.65
N GLY A 148 54.17 -13.96 0.28
CA GLY A 148 55.62 -13.73 0.29
C GLY A 148 56.09 -12.37 0.82
N CYS A 149 55.24 -11.53 1.41
CA CYS A 149 55.66 -10.24 1.99
C CYS A 149 56.11 -10.31 3.46
N GLY A 150 56.40 -11.51 4.00
CA GLY A 150 56.84 -11.68 5.40
C GLY A 150 55.74 -11.64 6.47
N LYS A 151 54.45 -11.77 6.11
CA LYS A 151 53.32 -11.72 7.06
C LYS A 151 53.45 -12.68 8.23
N SER A 152 53.74 -13.96 7.95
CA SER A 152 53.83 -15.00 8.97
C SER A 152 55.00 -14.76 9.93
N ALA A 153 56.07 -14.12 9.46
CA ALA A 153 57.18 -13.71 10.31
C ALA A 153 56.78 -12.57 11.25
N ILE A 154 56.08 -11.55 10.76
CA ILE A 154 55.54 -10.47 11.60
C ILE A 154 54.51 -11.00 12.62
N ALA A 155 53.60 -11.88 12.19
CA ALA A 155 52.64 -12.52 13.10
C ALA A 155 53.32 -13.36 14.19
N GLY A 156 54.39 -14.09 13.82
CA GLY A 156 55.22 -14.85 14.75
C GLY A 156 55.92 -13.97 15.79
N GLU A 157 56.53 -12.86 15.36
CA GLU A 157 57.17 -11.89 16.27
C GLU A 157 56.17 -11.23 17.21
N ILE A 158 54.97 -10.89 16.73
CA ILE A 158 53.89 -10.37 17.59
C ILE A 158 53.53 -11.40 18.66
N GLU A 159 53.38 -12.67 18.30
CA GLU A 159 53.08 -13.73 19.26
C GLU A 159 54.18 -13.89 20.33
N ILE A 160 55.45 -13.89 19.92
CA ILE A 160 56.60 -13.98 20.82
C ILE A 160 56.64 -12.77 21.76
N ALA A 161 56.49 -11.56 21.21
CA ALA A 161 56.50 -10.32 21.98
C ALA A 161 55.37 -10.30 23.02
N MET A 162 54.15 -10.68 22.65
CA MET A 162 53.01 -10.74 23.58
C MET A 162 53.25 -11.74 24.72
N LYS A 163 53.77 -12.93 24.40
CA LYS A 163 54.15 -13.94 25.41
C LYS A 163 55.23 -13.42 26.36
N ALA A 164 56.24 -12.72 25.85
CA ALA A 164 57.33 -12.17 26.65
C ALA A 164 56.87 -11.12 27.67
N ILE A 165 55.85 -10.32 27.33
CA ILE A 165 55.27 -9.31 28.23
C ILE A 165 54.12 -9.87 29.10
N GLY A 166 53.83 -11.16 29.02
CA GLY A 166 52.77 -11.81 29.81
C GLY A 166 51.34 -11.56 29.32
N VAL A 167 51.16 -11.07 28.09
CA VAL A 167 49.83 -10.89 27.48
C VAL A 167 49.38 -12.21 26.84
N PRO A 168 48.19 -12.74 27.18
CA PRO A 168 47.63 -13.91 26.52
C PRO A 168 47.44 -13.64 25.02
N VAL A 169 47.97 -14.53 24.18
CA VAL A 169 47.89 -14.38 22.71
C VAL A 169 47.48 -15.71 22.08
N GLN A 170 46.61 -15.62 21.08
CA GLN A 170 46.18 -16.75 20.27
C GLN A 170 46.35 -16.39 18.79
N TRP A 171 47.12 -17.20 18.06
CA TRP A 171 47.23 -17.10 16.61
C TRP A 171 46.38 -18.18 15.95
N THR A 172 45.18 -17.81 15.51
CA THR A 172 44.26 -18.70 14.80
C THR A 172 44.92 -19.25 13.53
N ASN A 173 44.96 -20.58 13.39
CA ASN A 173 45.61 -21.32 12.30
C ASN A 173 47.14 -21.13 12.20
N GLY A 174 47.80 -20.58 13.24
CA GLY A 174 49.24 -20.33 13.23
C GLY A 174 50.08 -21.60 13.08
N ASP A 175 49.65 -22.73 13.64
CA ASP A 175 50.43 -23.97 13.57
C ASP A 175 50.63 -24.51 12.15
N ALA A 176 49.67 -24.28 11.25
CA ALA A 176 49.79 -24.66 9.84
C ALA A 176 50.85 -23.80 9.12
N GLU A 177 50.83 -22.49 9.35
CA GLU A 177 51.83 -21.54 8.82
C GLU A 177 53.23 -21.84 9.37
N LYS A 178 53.34 -22.06 10.69
CA LYS A 178 54.60 -22.39 11.39
C LYS A 178 55.30 -23.62 10.81
N ARG A 179 54.53 -24.66 10.46
CA ARG A 179 55.06 -25.88 9.83
C ARG A 179 55.50 -25.66 8.40
N MET A 180 54.86 -24.74 7.67
CA MET A 180 55.16 -24.47 6.26
C MET A 180 56.43 -23.62 6.10
N THR A 181 56.65 -22.63 6.98
CA THR A 181 57.76 -21.67 6.86
C THR A 181 58.96 -21.98 7.76
N GLY A 182 58.90 -23.07 8.55
CA GLY A 182 60.04 -23.57 9.33
C GLY A 182 60.34 -22.82 10.64
N ALA A 183 59.43 -21.97 11.11
CA ALA A 183 59.51 -21.20 12.37
C ALA A 183 60.78 -20.34 12.58
N ASP A 184 61.59 -20.11 11.55
CA ASP A 184 62.73 -19.20 11.58
C ASP A 184 62.33 -17.79 11.10
N TRP A 185 61.72 -17.04 12.01
CA TRP A 185 61.17 -15.71 11.71
C TRP A 185 62.24 -14.66 11.44
N LEU A 186 63.39 -14.76 12.09
CA LEU A 186 64.48 -13.79 11.97
C LEU A 186 65.06 -13.82 10.55
N THR A 187 65.35 -15.02 10.03
CA THR A 187 65.78 -15.21 8.64
C THR A 187 64.71 -14.74 7.64
N ALA A 188 63.43 -14.98 7.93
CA ALA A 188 62.35 -14.50 7.07
C ALA A 188 62.23 -12.97 7.05
N ILE A 189 62.42 -12.29 8.19
CA ILE A 189 62.42 -10.82 8.26
C ILE A 189 63.59 -10.24 7.47
N GLU A 190 64.78 -10.81 7.59
CA GLU A 190 65.96 -10.39 6.84
C GLU A 190 65.78 -10.58 5.32
N MET A 191 65.16 -11.70 4.92
CA MET A 191 64.91 -12.03 3.52
C MET A 191 63.85 -11.11 2.89
N TYR A 192 62.70 -10.96 3.55
CA TYR A 192 61.54 -10.28 2.97
C TYR A 192 61.49 -8.77 3.27
N LYS A 193 62.29 -8.28 4.23
CA LYS A 193 62.39 -6.87 4.65
C LYS A 193 61.02 -6.17 4.73
N PRO A 194 60.08 -6.71 5.53
CA PRO A 194 58.73 -6.17 5.61
C PRO A 194 58.70 -4.77 6.23
N THR A 195 57.77 -3.93 5.80
CA THR A 195 57.45 -2.63 6.42
C THR A 195 56.08 -2.74 7.10
N VAL A 196 56.01 -2.35 8.37
CA VAL A 196 54.76 -2.39 9.15
C VAL A 196 54.22 -0.98 9.35
N ARG A 197 52.92 -0.79 9.07
CA ARG A 197 52.18 0.44 9.38
C ARG A 197 51.11 0.09 10.40
N ILE A 198 51.15 0.73 11.57
CA ILE A 198 50.16 0.56 12.63
C ILE A 198 49.17 1.71 12.54
N VAL A 199 47.88 1.39 12.51
CA VAL A 199 46.78 2.35 12.53
C VAL A 199 45.88 1.98 13.71
N GLU A 200 45.71 2.89 14.65
CA GLU A 200 44.76 2.72 15.75
C GLU A 200 43.37 3.17 15.29
N VAL A 201 42.38 2.26 15.41
CA VAL A 201 40.97 2.55 15.12
C VAL A 201 40.14 2.11 16.31
N ASN A 202 39.36 3.03 16.88
CA ASN A 202 38.49 2.71 18.01
C ASN A 202 37.19 2.07 17.51
N VAL A 203 36.88 0.86 17.99
CA VAL A 203 35.60 0.19 17.70
C VAL A 203 34.61 0.55 18.81
N PRO A 204 33.52 1.28 18.52
CA PRO A 204 32.53 1.62 19.54
C PRO A 204 31.91 0.34 20.10
N ARG A 205 31.74 0.30 21.42
CA ARG A 205 30.97 -0.79 22.06
C ARG A 205 29.56 -0.73 21.48
N SER A 206 29.08 -1.83 20.91
CA SER A 206 27.71 -1.92 20.42
C SER A 206 26.75 -1.55 21.55
N SER A 207 26.20 -0.33 21.50
CA SER A 207 25.02 0.05 22.24
C SER A 207 23.90 -0.80 21.66
N GLY A 208 23.44 -1.82 22.39
CA GLY A 208 22.25 -2.57 22.01
C GLY A 208 21.16 -1.56 21.67
N ILE A 209 20.58 -1.69 20.48
CA ILE A 209 19.40 -0.94 20.08
C ILE A 209 18.29 -1.43 21.01
N GLY A 210 18.14 -0.76 22.14
CA GLY A 210 16.98 -0.89 22.99
C GLY A 210 15.82 -0.29 22.21
N VAL A 211 15.07 -1.13 21.50
CA VAL A 211 13.71 -0.79 21.08
C VAL A 211 12.91 -0.67 22.39
N LYS A 212 12.89 0.53 22.96
CA LYS A 212 11.88 0.89 23.96
C LYS A 212 10.58 1.04 23.20
N GLY A 213 9.71 0.04 23.32
CA GLY A 213 8.29 0.24 23.08
C GLY A 213 7.74 1.14 24.19
N GLU A 214 7.21 2.29 23.81
CA GLU A 214 6.05 2.90 24.47
C GLU A 214 4.81 2.55 23.64
#